data_AF-A0A5A7UIW2-F1
#
_entry.id   AF-A0A5A7UIW2-F1
#
_cell.length_a   1.000
_cell.length_b   1.000
_cell.length_c   1.000
_cell.angle_alpha   90.00
_cell.angle_beta   90.00
_cell.angle_gamma   90.00
#
_symmetry.space_group_name_H-M   'P 1'
#
loop_
_entity.id
_entity.type
_entity.pdbx_description
1 polymer ?
#
loop_
_entity_poly.entity_id
_entity_poly.type
_entity_poly.pdbx_seq_one_letter_code
_entity_poly.pdbx_strand_id
1 'polypeptide(L)'
;MEAFLMSLDCSCWRAIISGWEHPSEKDETSKTTRKFELKWTRKEDDVAVANSRALNALFNTVDPNIFKLINTCKSSKVAWDTLEAAFKEHQR
;
A
#
# COMPACT_ATOMS: atom_id res chain seq x y z
N MET A 1 -13.31 2.61 8.66
CA MET A 1 -12.72 1.98 7.46
C MET A 1 -11.92 0.71 7.81
N GLU A 2 -11.26 0.66 8.97
CA GLU A 2 -10.54 -0.53 9.46
C GLU A 2 -11.39 -1.82 9.50
N ALA A 3 -12.57 -1.79 10.13
CA ALA A 3 -13.48 -2.96 10.18
C ALA A 3 -13.90 -3.48 8.79
N PHE A 4 -14.05 -2.59 7.80
CA PHE A 4 -14.36 -2.96 6.42
C PHE A 4 -13.16 -3.62 5.73
N LEU A 5 -11.96 -3.06 5.86
CA LEU A 5 -10.73 -3.64 5.29
C LEU A 5 -10.42 -5.01 5.89
N MET A 6 -10.64 -5.15 7.20
CA MET A 6 -10.53 -6.42 7.91
C MET A 6 -11.54 -7.46 7.42
N SER A 7 -12.74 -7.03 7.01
CA SER A 7 -13.78 -7.92 6.47
C SER A 7 -13.51 -8.35 5.01
N LEU A 8 -12.78 -7.54 4.24
CA LEU A 8 -12.41 -7.87 2.86
C LEU A 8 -11.30 -8.91 2.79
N ASP A 9 -10.22 -8.70 3.54
CA ASP A 9 -9.08 -9.62 3.61
C ASP A 9 -8.14 -9.19 4.74
N CYS A 10 -7.89 -10.06 5.73
CA CYS A 10 -6.96 -9.75 6.83
C CYS A 10 -5.53 -9.51 6.32
N SER A 11 -5.17 -10.02 5.13
CA SER A 11 -3.88 -9.75 4.50
C SER A 11 -3.76 -8.31 3.98
N CYS A 12 -4.87 -7.69 3.55
CA CYS A 12 -4.89 -6.27 3.14
C CYS A 12 -4.59 -5.36 4.33
N TRP A 13 -5.20 -5.62 5.50
CA TRP A 13 -4.92 -4.85 6.71
C TRP A 13 -3.46 -5.00 7.16
N ARG A 14 -2.94 -6.24 7.12
CA ARG A 14 -1.52 -6.49 7.42
C ARG A 14 -0.58 -5.77 6.45
N ALA A 15 -0.93 -5.67 5.16
CA ALA A 15 -0.15 -4.92 4.18
C ALA A 15 -0.12 -3.41 4.48
N ILE A 16 -1.26 -2.84 4.89
CA ILE A 16 -1.35 -1.44 5.33
C ILE A 16 -0.47 -1.20 6.55
N ILE A 17 -0.54 -2.05 7.58
CA ILE A 17 0.30 -1.87 8.78
C ILE A 17 1.78 -2.02 8.44
N SER A 18 2.14 -3.08 7.70
CA SER A 18 3.54 -3.43 7.43
C SER A 18 4.24 -2.41 6.54
N GLY A 19 3.50 -1.75 5.63
CA GLY A 19 4.08 -0.84 4.65
C GLY A 19 4.78 -1.61 3.55
N TRP A 20 4.18 -1.59 2.36
CA TRP A 20 4.84 -2.16 1.20
C TRP A 20 5.96 -1.23 0.72
N GLU A 21 7.11 -1.83 0.45
CA GLU A 21 8.22 -1.23 -0.28
C GLU A 21 8.54 -2.10 -1.49
N HIS A 22 8.98 -1.44 -2.56
CA HIS A 22 9.36 -2.15 -3.77
C HIS A 22 10.57 -3.06 -3.51
N PRO A 23 10.51 -4.36 -3.86
CA PRO A 23 11.65 -5.27 -3.70
C PRO A 23 12.93 -4.72 -4.32
N SER A 24 14.05 -4.93 -3.63
CA SER A 24 15.36 -4.44 -4.03
C SER A 24 16.41 -5.54 -3.98
N GLU A 25 17.37 -5.48 -4.90
CA GLU A 25 18.54 -6.37 -4.92
C GLU A 25 19.82 -5.55 -4.83
N LYS A 26 20.87 -6.14 -4.24
CA LYS A 26 22.22 -5.57 -4.25
C LYS A 26 22.96 -6.08 -5.47
N ASP A 27 23.59 -5.18 -6.22
CA ASP A 27 24.48 -5.57 -7.31
C ASP A 27 25.85 -6.05 -6.80
N GLU A 28 26.72 -6.47 -7.71
CA GLU A 28 28.10 -6.92 -7.43
C GLU A 28 28.94 -5.85 -6.71
N THR A 29 28.56 -4.57 -6.85
CA THR A 29 29.20 -3.43 -6.18
C THR A 29 28.51 -3.05 -4.86
N SER A 30 27.62 -3.92 -4.35
CA SER A 30 26.80 -3.71 -3.13
C SER A 30 25.83 -2.52 -3.21
N LYS A 31 25.58 -1.96 -4.39
CA LYS A 31 24.60 -0.88 -4.58
C LYS A 31 23.20 -1.48 -4.65
N THR A 32 22.29 -0.92 -3.85
CA THR A 32 20.88 -1.33 -3.83
C THR A 32 20.16 -0.76 -5.05
N THR A 33 19.52 -1.63 -5.83
CA THR A 33 18.70 -1.26 -6.99
C THR A 33 17.32 -1.91 -6.89
N ARG A 34 16.33 -1.36 -7.60
CA ARG A 34 15.00 -1.99 -7.66
C ARG A 34 15.10 -3.31 -8.41
N LYS A 35 14.60 -4.36 -7.77
CA LYS A 35 14.59 -5.71 -8.32
C LYS A 35 13.52 -5.82 -9.39
N PHE A 36 13.85 -6.38 -10.54
CA PHE A 36 12.89 -6.59 -11.62
C PHE A 36 11.77 -7.56 -11.21
N GLU A 37 10.53 -7.26 -11.61
CA GLU A 37 9.32 -8.00 -11.18
C GLU A 37 9.42 -9.51 -11.46
N LEU A 38 9.91 -9.92 -12.63
CA LEU A 38 10.07 -11.35 -12.94
C LEU A 38 11.10 -12.09 -12.07
N LYS A 39 11.91 -11.37 -11.29
CA LYS A 39 12.86 -11.96 -10.33
C LYS A 39 12.29 -12.05 -8.92
N TRP A 40 11.12 -11.49 -8.67
CA TRP A 40 10.53 -11.47 -7.33
C TRP A 40 10.33 -12.91 -6.83
N THR A 41 10.62 -13.11 -5.56
CA THR A 41 10.29 -14.36 -4.88
C THR A 41 8.79 -14.40 -4.66
N ARG A 42 8.23 -15.60 -4.50
CA ARG A 42 6.81 -15.77 -4.18
C ARG A 42 6.36 -14.91 -2.97
N LYS A 43 7.21 -14.77 -1.95
CA LYS A 43 6.92 -13.94 -0.78
C LYS A 43 6.87 -12.44 -1.12
N GLU A 44 7.76 -11.96 -1.98
CA GLU A 44 7.75 -10.57 -2.46
C GLU A 44 6.48 -10.30 -3.29
N ASP A 45 6.11 -11.23 -4.18
CA ASP A 45 4.87 -11.19 -4.96
C ASP A 45 3.63 -11.16 -4.06
N ASP A 46 3.53 -12.09 -3.10
CA ASP A 46 2.38 -12.18 -2.20
C ASP A 46 2.17 -10.85 -1.43
N VAL A 47 3.26 -10.21 -1.00
CA VAL A 47 3.22 -8.91 -0.31
C VAL A 47 2.84 -7.78 -1.27
N ALA A 48 3.31 -7.79 -2.52
CA ALA A 48 2.92 -6.82 -3.55
C ALA A 48 1.44 -6.96 -3.97
N VAL A 49 0.93 -8.18 -4.04
CA VAL A 49 -0.48 -8.47 -4.32
C VAL A 49 -1.37 -7.97 -3.18
N ALA A 50 -1.01 -8.26 -1.93
CA ALA A 50 -1.76 -7.77 -0.77
C ALA A 50 -1.79 -6.23 -0.71
N ASN A 51 -0.67 -5.57 -1.02
CA ASN A 51 -0.60 -4.12 -1.13
C ASN A 51 -1.52 -3.58 -2.23
N SER A 52 -1.49 -4.17 -3.43
CA SER A 52 -2.32 -3.76 -4.56
C SER A 52 -3.82 -3.91 -4.26
N ARG A 53 -4.21 -5.01 -3.61
CA ARG A 53 -5.60 -5.21 -3.16
C ARG A 53 -6.03 -4.18 -2.13
N ALA A 54 -5.17 -3.89 -1.15
CA ALA A 54 -5.43 -2.88 -0.15
C ALA A 54 -5.60 -1.48 -0.78
N LEU A 55 -4.70 -1.09 -1.70
CA LEU A 55 -4.83 0.16 -2.45
C LEU A 55 -6.15 0.22 -3.22
N ASN A 56 -6.50 -0.85 -3.94
CA ASN A 56 -7.76 -0.91 -4.67
C ASN A 56 -8.97 -0.73 -3.73
N ALA A 57 -8.97 -1.38 -2.56
CA ALA A 57 -10.04 -1.20 -1.58
C ALA A 57 -10.11 0.26 -1.07
N LEU A 58 -8.97 0.89 -0.79
CA LEU A 58 -8.92 2.30 -0.37
C LEU A 58 -9.45 3.23 -1.47
N PHE A 59 -9.05 2.99 -2.72
CA PHE A 59 -9.45 3.82 -3.86
C PHE A 59 -10.95 3.75 -4.16
N ASN A 60 -11.56 2.58 -4.01
CA ASN A 60 -12.99 2.38 -4.29
C ASN A 60 -13.91 2.79 -3.11
N THR A 61 -13.37 3.04 -1.92
CA THR A 61 -14.18 3.35 -0.72
C THR A 61 -14.26 4.84 -0.40
N VAL A 62 -13.42 5.67 -1.02
CA VAL A 62 -13.36 7.11 -0.77
C VAL A 62 -14.09 7.90 -1.86
N ASP A 63 -14.54 9.11 -1.54
CA ASP A 63 -15.12 10.00 -2.54
C ASP A 63 -14.08 10.50 -3.55
N PRO A 64 -14.49 11.02 -4.72
CA PRO A 64 -13.56 11.44 -5.77
C PRO A 64 -12.56 12.53 -5.39
N ASN A 65 -12.86 13.39 -4.40
CA ASN A 65 -11.92 14.43 -3.97
C ASN A 65 -10.82 13.82 -3.11
N ILE A 66 -11.19 12.93 -2.20
CA ILE A 66 -10.23 12.19 -1.37
C ILE A 66 -9.44 11.18 -2.20
N PHE A 67 -10.04 10.55 -3.21
CA PHE A 67 -9.33 9.68 -4.15
C PHE A 67 -8.14 10.39 -4.83
N LYS A 68 -8.32 11.65 -5.25
CA LYS A 68 -7.24 12.44 -5.87
C LYS A 68 -6.04 12.66 -4.94
N LEU A 69 -6.22 12.62 -3.61
CA LEU A 69 -5.13 12.76 -2.65
C LEU A 69 -4.26 11.50 -2.59
N ILE A 70 -4.85 10.32 -2.81
CA ILE A 70 -4.19 9.03 -2.60
C ILE A 70 -3.87 8.27 -3.88
N ASN A 71 -4.40 8.68 -5.04
CA ASN A 71 -4.29 7.93 -6.30
C ASN A 71 -2.85 7.72 -6.81
N THR A 72 -1.88 8.53 -6.36
CA THR A 72 -0.45 8.36 -6.71
C THR A 72 0.31 7.50 -5.71
N CYS A 73 -0.32 7.06 -4.61
CA CYS A 73 0.32 6.24 -3.60
C CYS A 73 0.62 4.84 -4.12
N LYS A 74 1.87 4.40 -3.96
CA LYS A 74 2.32 3.04 -4.32
C LYS A 74 2.25 2.06 -3.14
N SER A 75 2.16 2.59 -1.93
CA SER A 75 2.04 1.82 -0.70
C SER A 75 0.68 2.11 -0.08
N SER A 76 -0.07 1.05 0.24
CA SER A 76 -1.37 1.14 0.90
C SER A 76 -1.26 1.80 2.28
N LYS A 77 -0.11 1.67 2.94
CA LYS A 77 0.22 2.38 4.18
C LYS A 77 0.23 3.90 3.97
N VAL A 78 0.95 4.38 2.96
CA VAL A 78 1.03 5.82 2.66
C VAL A 78 -0.35 6.38 2.31
N ALA A 79 -1.14 5.64 1.53
CA ALA A 79 -2.51 6.02 1.24
C ALA A 79 -3.35 6.11 2.53
N TRP A 80 -3.29 5.10 3.39
CA TRP A 80 -4.00 5.06 4.67
C TRP A 80 -3.59 6.21 5.60
N ASP A 81 -2.29 6.45 5.79
CA ASP A 81 -1.77 7.52 6.64
C ASP A 81 -2.22 8.90 6.12
N THR A 82 -2.26 9.08 4.80
CA THR A 82 -2.78 10.30 4.15
C THR A 82 -4.27 10.49 4.41
N LEU A 83 -5.06 9.41 4.34
CA LEU A 83 -6.48 9.47 4.69
C LEU A 83 -6.67 9.84 6.16
N GLU A 84 -5.94 9.20 7.08
CA GLU A 84 -6.02 9.52 8.50
C GLU A 84 -5.69 10.99 8.77
N ALA A 85 -4.68 11.55 8.11
CA ALA A 85 -4.33 12.97 8.23
C ALA A 85 -5.48 13.87 7.73
N ALA A 86 -5.99 13.62 6.52
CA ALA A 86 -7.07 14.42 5.92
C ALA A 86 -8.35 14.42 6.79
N PHE A 87 -8.74 13.27 7.35
CA PHE A 87 -9.92 13.17 8.21
C PHE A 87 -9.72 13.80 9.60
N LYS A 88 -8.50 13.76 10.16
CA LYS A 88 -8.18 14.43 11.44
C LYS A 88 -8.15 15.95 11.29
N GLU A 89 -7.73 16.48 10.14
CA GLU A 89 -7.73 17.92 9.87
C GLU A 89 -9.13 18.50 9.66
N HIS A 90 -10.06 17.74 9.08
CA HIS A 90 -11.46 18.17 8.90
C HIS A 90 -12.33 18.13 10.16
N GLN A 91 -11.85 17.56 11.26
CA GLN A 91 -12.54 17.55 12.56
C GLN A 91 -12.00 18.61 13.54
N ARG A 92 -11.16 19.52 13.07
CA ARG A 92 -10.58 20.62 13.86
C ARG A 92 -11.21 21.95 13.50
#